data_AF-A0AAX1MEM5-F1
#
_entry.id   AF-A0AAX1MEM5-F1
#
_cell.length_a   1.000
_cell.length_b   1.000
_cell.length_c   1.000
_cell.angle_alpha   90.00
_cell.angle_beta   90.00
_cell.angle_gamma   90.00
#
_symmetry.space_group_name_H-M   'P 1'
#
loop_
_entity.id
_entity.type
_entity.pdbx_description
1 polymer ?
#
loop_
_entity_poly.entity_id
_entity_poly.type
_entity_poly.pdbx_seq_one_letter_code
_entity_poly.pdbx_strand_id
1 'polypeptide(L)' 'MSIHLDSENDRRNKLSEQMLKDLLEINKLQGNSIKKMKADQNGVFYVEQEISIEQFLKTL' A
#
# COMPACT_ATOMS: atom_id res chain seq x y z
N MET A 1 -11.91 3.06 -29.81
CA MET A 1 -12.57 3.88 -28.77
C MET A 1 -11.94 3.48 -27.44
N SER A 2 -10.75 4.00 -27.13
CA SER A 2 -9.83 3.46 -26.09
C SER A 2 -9.75 4.33 -24.83
N ILE A 3 -10.62 5.34 -24.73
CA ILE A 3 -10.62 6.35 -23.67
C ILE A 3 -11.16 5.85 -22.32
N HIS A 4 -11.79 4.68 -22.29
CA HIS A 4 -12.50 4.18 -21.11
C HIS A 4 -11.61 3.40 -20.14
N LEU A 5 -10.51 2.80 -20.63
CA LEU A 5 -9.57 2.02 -19.80
C LEU A 5 -8.64 2.93 -18.98
N ASP A 6 -8.29 4.10 -19.52
CA ASP A 6 -7.40 5.06 -18.87
C ASP A 6 -8.06 5.68 -17.62
N SER A 7 -9.33 6.09 -17.74
CA SER A 7 -10.12 6.66 -16.64
C SER A 7 -10.32 5.68 -15.48
N GLU A 8 -10.60 4.41 -15.78
CA GLU A 8 -10.76 3.37 -14.75
C GLU A 8 -9.42 2.96 -14.11
N ASN A 9 -8.30 3.12 -14.82
CA ASN A 9 -6.97 2.92 -14.27
C ASN A 9 -6.58 4.08 -13.34
N ASP A 10 -6.84 5.32 -13.75
CA ASP A 10 -6.59 6.52 -12.95
C ASP A 10 -7.40 6.50 -11.64
N ARG A 11 -8.68 6.11 -11.71
CA ARG A 11 -9.53 5.89 -10.54
C ARG A 11 -8.99 4.84 -9.58
N ARG A 12 -8.49 3.71 -10.09
CA ARG A 12 -7.87 2.66 -9.25
C ARG A 12 -6.56 3.10 -8.63
N ASN A 13 -5.73 3.84 -9.37
CA ASN A 13 -4.49 4.40 -8.85
C ASN A 13 -4.78 5.39 -7.72
N LYS A 14 -5.69 6.34 -7.95
CA LYS A 14 -6.09 7.32 -6.94
C LYS A 14 -6.67 6.68 -5.68
N LEU A 15 -7.50 5.64 -5.84
CA LEU A 15 -8.02 4.88 -4.71
C LEU A 15 -6.90 4.17 -3.95
N SER A 16 -5.95 3.55 -4.66
CA SER A 16 -4.81 2.86 -4.06
C SER A 16 -3.90 3.81 -3.28
N GLU A 17 -3.66 5.02 -3.79
CA GLU A 17 -2.89 6.06 -3.10
C GLU A 17 -3.60 6.55 -1.83
N GLN A 18 -4.93 6.76 -1.89
CA GLN A 18 -5.71 7.14 -0.71
C GLN A 18 -5.68 6.05 0.36
N MET A 19 -5.87 4.78 -0.03
CA MET A 19 -5.80 3.64 0.89
C MET A 19 -4.42 3.51 1.55
N LEU A 20 -3.34 3.72 0.79
CA LEU A 20 -1.98 3.71 1.34
C LEU A 20 -1.78 4.85 2.35
N LYS A 21 -2.27 6.06 2.04
CA LYS A 21 -2.18 7.21 2.93
C LYS A 21 -2.95 6.98 4.23
N ASP A 22 -4.18 6.49 4.14
CA ASP A 22 -5.01 6.18 5.31
C ASP A 22 -4.35 5.10 6.18
N LEU A 23 -3.79 4.05 5.55
CA LEU A 23 -3.07 3.00 6.26
C LEU A 23 -1.84 3.55 7.00
N LEU A 24 -1.11 4.48 6.39
CA LEU A 24 0.02 5.17 7.00
C LEU A 24 -0.43 6.03 8.19
N GLU A 25 -1.52 6.78 8.07
CA GLU A 25 -2.05 7.60 9.17
C GLU A 25 -2.51 6.74 10.35
N ILE A 26 -3.22 5.64 10.08
CA ILE A 26 -3.61 4.67 11.12
C ILE A 26 -2.37 4.09 11.82
N ASN A 27 -1.35 3.71 11.07
CA ASN A 27 -0.13 3.13 11.66
C ASN A 27 0.71 4.17 12.42
N LYS A 28 0.72 5.46 12.00
CA LYS A 28 1.31 6.55 12.81
C LYS A 28 0.60 6.70 14.15
N LEU A 29 -0.73 6.63 14.17
CA LEU A 29 -1.53 6.75 15.39
C LEU A 29 -1.36 5.55 16.32
N GLN A 30 -1.21 4.34 15.76
CA GLN A 30 -1.04 3.11 16.53
C GLN A 30 0.43 2.82 16.91
N GLY A 31 1.39 3.50 16.28
CA GLY A 31 2.83 3.25 16.48
C GLY A 31 3.31 1.91 15.91
N ASN A 32 2.55 1.32 14.99
CA ASN A 32 2.83 0.00 14.43
C ASN A 32 3.58 0.09 13.09
N SER A 33 4.42 -0.91 12.81
CA SER A 33 5.08 -1.08 11.52
C SER A 33 4.12 -1.63 10.46
N ILE A 34 4.18 -1.12 9.23
CA ILE A 34 3.40 -1.69 8.10
C ILE A 34 4.15 -2.89 7.55
N LYS A 35 3.50 -4.05 7.52
CA LYS A 35 4.08 -5.27 6.94
C LYS A 35 3.53 -5.48 5.53
N LYS A 36 4.42 -5.43 4.54
CA LYS A 36 4.11 -5.83 3.17
C LYS A 36 4.06 -7.35 3.13
N MET A 37 2.85 -7.88 3.01
CA MET A 37 2.60 -9.31 2.92
C MET A 37 2.65 -9.75 1.45
N LYS A 38 3.22 -10.93 1.20
CA LYS A 38 3.18 -11.58 -0.10
C LYS A 38 2.69 -13.01 0.07
N ALA A 39 1.85 -13.44 -0.85
CA ALA A 39 1.44 -14.84 -0.94
C ALA A 39 2.40 -15.58 -1.86
N ASP A 40 2.87 -16.74 -1.41
CA ASP A 40 3.54 -17.71 -2.28
C ASP A 40 2.53 -18.37 -3.24
N GLN A 41 3.03 -19.09 -4.24
CA GLN A 41 2.25 -19.89 -5.19
C GLN A 41 1.35 -20.92 -4.49
N ASN A 42 1.74 -21.33 -3.28
CA ASN A 42 1.01 -22.25 -2.41
C ASN A 42 -0.01 -21.56 -1.48
N GLY A 43 -0.22 -20.25 -1.62
CA GLY A 43 -1.15 -19.47 -0.79
C GLY A 43 -0.65 -19.15 0.62
N VAL A 44 0.63 -19.43 0.91
CA VAL A 44 1.25 -19.11 2.19
C VAL A 44 1.63 -17.64 2.20
N PHE A 45 1.08 -16.90 3.16
CA PHE A 45 1.41 -15.49 3.36
C PHE A 45 2.69 -15.36 4.19
N TYR A 46 3.66 -14.62 3.68
CA TYR A 46 4.87 -14.23 4.40
C TYR A 46 5.07 -12.72 4.36
N VAL A 47 5.80 -12.20 5.35
CA VAL A 47 6.20 -10.79 5.40
C VAL A 47 7.39 -10.63 4.45
N GLU A 48 7.17 -9.98 3.30
CA GLU A 48 8.23 -9.68 2.33
C GLU A 48 9.08 -8.49 2.81
N GLN A 49 8.43 -7.49 3.40
CA GLN A 49 9.09 -6.29 3.88
C GLN A 49 8.36 -5.73 5.09
N GLU A 50 9.12 -5.35 6.11
CA GLU A 50 8.61 -4.57 7.23
C GLU A 50 9.01 -3.11 7.03
N ILE A 51 8.02 -2.27 6.81
CA ILE A 51 8.19 -0.84 6.63
C ILE A 51 8.02 -0.19 8.00
N SER A 52 9.15 0.22 8.59
CA SER A 52 9.10 1.11 9.74
C SER A 52 8.60 2.47 9.28
N ILE A 53 7.53 2.97 9.92
CA ILE A 53 6.89 4.25 9.59
C ILE A 53 7.91 5.39 9.59
N GLU A 54 8.87 5.38 10.51
CA GLU A 54 9.92 6.40 10.60
C GLU A 54 10.85 6.41 9.39
N GLN A 55 11.19 5.24 8.84
CA GLN A 55 12.04 5.14 7.65
C GLN A 55 11.29 5.49 6.37
N PHE A 56 10.01 5.10 6.28
CA PHE A 56 9.17 5.43 5.14
C PHE A 56 8.91 6.93 5.01
N LEU A 57 8.57 7.61 6.11
CA LEU A 57 8.35 9.06 6.11
C LEU A 57 9.60 9.86 5.76
N LYS A 58 10.81 9.32 6.00
CA LYS A 58 12.07 9.95 5.59
C LYS A 58 12.40 9.77 4.12
N THR A 59 11.75 8.83 3.45
CA THR A 59 11.99 8.49 2.04
C THR A 59 10.97 9.14 1.10
N LEU A 60 9.93 9.78 1.66
CA LEU A 60 8.86 10.50 0.96
C LEU A 60 9.18 12.00 0.90
#